data_AF-A0A534LGG9-F1
#
_entry.id   AF-A0A534LGG9-F1
#
_cell.length_a   1.000
_cell.length_b   1.000
_cell.length_c   1.000
_cell.angle_alpha   90.00
_cell.angle_beta   90.00
_cell.angle_gamma   90.00
#
_symmetry.space_group_name_H-M   'P 1'
#
loop_
_entity.id
_entity.type
_entity.pdbx_description
1 polymer ?
#
loop_
_entity_poly.entity_id
_entity_poly.type
_entity_poly.pdbx_seq_one_letter_code
_entity_poly.pdbx_strand_id
1 'polypeptide(L)'
;GIEAARNAIVNEAYNTLQEQGLTVDIRHIMLVSDMMTNDGDVKAIGRHGISGRKSSVLARAAFEITAHHLLRAAITGEVDYLDGVAENVIVGQPVTLGTGAVNLIYKPPPGAPKPTAVAKPKPAVTPPAPVPPPEEPLEEVVP
;
A
#
# COMPACT_ATOMS: atom_id res chain seq x y z
N GLY A 1 12.32 11.14 -21.71
CA GLY A 1 11.44 9.98 -21.44
C GLY A 1 11.58 9.54 -20.00
N ILE A 2 10.67 8.69 -19.50
CA ILE A 2 10.61 8.35 -18.08
C ILE A 2 11.89 7.69 -17.54
N GLU A 3 12.52 6.79 -18.31
CA GLU A 3 13.81 6.16 -17.95
C GLU A 3 14.97 7.17 -17.84
N ALA A 4 14.97 8.21 -18.68
CA ALA A 4 15.95 9.29 -18.57
C ALA A 4 15.71 10.13 -17.31
N ALA A 5 14.44 10.37 -16.95
CA ALA A 5 14.08 11.08 -15.73
C ALA A 5 14.46 10.27 -14.47
N ARG A 6 14.21 8.95 -14.47
CA ARG A 6 14.65 8.02 -13.43
C ARG A 6 16.17 8.12 -13.21
N ASN A 7 16.95 8.01 -14.28
CA ASN A 7 18.41 8.10 -14.20
C ASN A 7 18.89 9.50 -13.74
N ALA A 8 18.19 10.56 -14.14
CA ALA A 8 18.49 11.91 -13.66
C ALA A 8 18.27 12.03 -12.14
N ILE A 9 17.18 11.47 -11.60
CA ILE A 9 16.92 11.46 -10.14
C ILE A 9 18.03 10.71 -9.40
N VAL A 10 18.43 9.53 -9.90
CA VAL A 10 19.51 8.74 -9.28
C VAL A 10 20.81 9.54 -9.20
N ASN A 11 21.22 10.16 -10.31
CA ASN A 11 22.47 10.90 -10.39
C ASN A 11 22.43 12.15 -9.49
N GLU A 12 21.34 12.92 -9.52
CA GLU A 12 21.22 14.16 -8.74
C GLU A 12 21.19 13.87 -7.24
N ALA A 13 20.40 12.88 -6.81
CA ALA A 13 20.32 12.49 -5.41
C ALA A 13 21.66 11.94 -4.90
N TYR A 14 22.36 11.15 -5.70
CA TYR A 14 23.69 10.63 -5.33
C TYR A 14 24.71 11.76 -5.18
N ASN A 15 24.80 12.65 -6.17
CA ASN A 15 25.74 13.78 -6.16
C ASN A 15 25.47 14.71 -4.97
N THR A 16 24.20 15.07 -4.75
CA THR A 16 23.80 15.95 -3.63
C THR A 16 24.21 15.36 -2.28
N LEU A 17 23.94 14.07 -2.05
CA LEU A 17 24.31 13.42 -0.79
C LEU A 17 25.84 13.31 -0.64
N GLN A 18 26.56 13.00 -1.73
CA GLN A 18 28.00 12.89 -1.74
C GLN A 18 28.69 14.24 -1.45
N GLU A 19 28.17 15.34 -2.01
CA GLU A 19 28.66 16.70 -1.75
C GLU A 19 28.53 17.11 -0.28
N GLN A 20 27.52 16.59 0.42
CA GLN A 20 27.35 16.77 1.87
C GLN A 20 28.14 15.76 2.72
N GLY A 21 28.96 14.91 2.09
CA GLY A 21 29.75 13.88 2.77
C GLY A 21 28.93 12.70 3.30
N LEU A 22 27.68 12.52 2.84
CA LEU A 22 26.82 11.41 3.25
C LEU A 22 27.05 10.20 2.34
N THR A 23 27.42 9.07 2.94
CA THR A 23 27.60 7.81 2.22
C THR A 23 26.30 7.01 2.26
N VAL A 24 25.63 6.89 1.12
CA VAL A 24 24.41 6.08 0.96
C VAL A 24 24.63 5.06 -0.15
N ASP A 25 24.28 3.81 0.11
CA ASP A 25 24.31 2.77 -0.92
C ASP A 25 23.31 3.10 -2.03
N ILE A 26 23.79 3.04 -3.28
CA ILE A 26 23.03 3.41 -4.47
C ILE A 26 21.72 2.63 -4.61
N ARG A 27 21.61 1.42 -4.05
CA ARG A 27 20.38 0.62 -4.11
C ARG A 27 19.20 1.30 -3.43
N HIS A 28 19.42 2.09 -2.37
CA HIS A 28 18.35 2.85 -1.73
C HIS A 28 17.86 3.99 -2.63
N ILE A 29 18.78 4.68 -3.28
CA ILE A 29 18.47 5.78 -4.20
C ILE A 29 17.75 5.25 -5.44
N MET A 30 18.20 4.11 -5.97
CA MET A 30 17.53 3.41 -7.07
C MET A 30 16.10 3.05 -6.70
N LEU A 31 15.88 2.43 -5.54
CA LEU A 31 14.53 2.05 -5.09
C LEU A 31 13.58 3.24 -4.98
N VAL A 32 14.06 4.37 -4.45
CA VAL A 32 13.26 5.61 -4.36
C VAL A 32 12.95 6.14 -5.77
N SER A 33 13.94 6.16 -6.66
CA SER A 33 13.78 6.64 -8.03
C SER A 33 12.82 5.76 -8.84
N ASP A 34 12.86 4.43 -8.65
CA ASP A 34 11.94 3.46 -9.23
C ASP A 34 10.51 3.74 -8.75
N MET A 35 10.32 3.91 -7.43
CA MET A 35 9.01 4.23 -6.86
C MET A 35 8.44 5.55 -7.40
N MET A 36 9.30 6.53 -7.70
CA MET A 36 8.89 7.80 -8.30
C MET A 36 8.52 7.70 -9.78
N THR A 37 8.90 6.64 -10.50
CA THR A 37 8.80 6.59 -11.98
C THR A 37 8.05 5.38 -12.54
N ASN A 38 7.72 4.38 -11.71
CA ASN A 38 7.12 3.11 -12.12
C ASN A 38 5.84 3.23 -12.97
N ASP A 39 5.05 4.28 -12.77
CA ASP A 39 3.73 4.43 -13.43
C ASP A 39 3.81 5.23 -14.75
N GLY A 40 5.02 5.47 -15.27
CA GLY A 40 5.26 6.16 -16.54
C GLY A 40 5.42 7.68 -16.44
N ASP A 41 5.10 8.28 -15.29
CA ASP A 41 5.27 9.70 -14.97
C ASP A 41 6.08 9.87 -13.67
N VAL A 42 6.77 11.01 -13.53
CA VAL A 42 7.51 11.33 -12.30
C VAL A 42 6.55 11.80 -11.21
N LYS A 43 6.52 11.09 -10.09
CA LYS A 43 5.64 11.38 -8.94
C LYS A 43 6.44 11.86 -7.73
N ALA A 44 5.94 12.90 -7.09
CA ALA A 44 6.49 13.40 -5.84
C ALA A 44 6.24 12.39 -4.69
N ILE A 45 7.15 12.39 -3.71
CA ILE A 45 6.93 11.70 -2.44
C ILE A 45 6.09 12.63 -1.56
N GLY A 46 4.87 12.20 -1.21
CA GLY A 46 3.96 12.99 -0.40
C GLY A 46 2.49 12.84 -0.81
N ARG A 47 1.61 13.67 -0.25
CA ARG A 47 0.15 13.58 -0.44
C ARG A 47 -0.33 13.78 -1.88
N HIS A 48 0.40 14.55 -2.70
CA HIS A 48 0.01 14.78 -4.10
C HIS A 48 0.54 13.71 -5.07
N GLY A 49 1.47 12.87 -4.60
CA GLY A 49 2.08 11.82 -5.40
C GLY A 49 1.87 10.45 -4.78
N ILE A 50 2.96 9.74 -4.45
CA ILE A 50 2.93 8.32 -4.10
C ILE A 50 2.07 8.04 -2.86
N SER A 51 2.24 8.82 -1.78
CA SER A 51 1.58 8.53 -0.49
C SER A 51 0.07 8.78 -0.50
N GLY A 52 -0.40 9.80 -1.21
CA GLY A 52 -1.84 10.11 -1.31
C GLY A 52 -2.59 9.27 -2.34
N ARG A 53 -1.89 8.47 -3.14
CA ARG A 53 -2.47 7.55 -4.15
C ARG A 53 -2.42 6.08 -3.73
N LYS A 54 -2.12 5.78 -2.46
CA LYS A 54 -2.24 4.42 -1.94
C LYS A 54 -3.66 3.89 -2.15
N SER A 55 -3.79 2.59 -2.39
CA SER A 55 -5.09 1.93 -2.57
C SER A 55 -5.91 1.94 -1.26
N SER A 56 -5.26 1.67 -0.13
CA SER A 56 -5.91 1.66 1.19
C SER A 56 -6.36 3.06 1.62
N VAL A 57 -7.63 3.15 2.00
CA VAL A 57 -8.26 4.36 2.57
C VAL A 57 -7.61 4.70 3.89
N LEU A 58 -7.40 3.71 4.77
CA LEU A 58 -6.75 3.91 6.06
C LEU A 58 -5.29 4.35 5.90
N ALA A 59 -4.57 3.77 4.93
CA ALA A 59 -3.19 4.16 4.63
C ALA A 59 -3.08 5.58 4.08
N ARG A 60 -4.04 6.04 3.25
CA ARG A 60 -4.11 7.44 2.82
C ARG A 60 -4.49 8.38 3.96
N ALA A 61 -5.51 8.03 4.74
CA ALA A 61 -6.00 8.85 5.85
C ALA A 61 -4.95 9.03 6.97
N ALA A 62 -4.07 8.04 7.15
CA ALA A 62 -2.92 8.13 8.04
C ALA A 62 -1.82 9.08 7.53
N PHE A 63 -1.82 9.44 6.24
CA PHE A 63 -0.83 10.31 5.61
C PHE A 63 -1.46 11.61 5.10
N GLU A 64 -1.66 12.56 6.03
CA GLU A 64 -2.28 13.89 5.84
C GLU A 64 -3.73 13.89 5.30
N ILE A 65 -4.45 14.99 5.60
CA ILE A 65 -5.87 15.25 5.27
C ILE A 65 -6.83 14.08 5.63
N THR A 66 -6.67 13.51 6.83
CA THR A 66 -7.39 12.34 7.33
C THR A 66 -8.91 12.39 7.14
N ALA A 67 -9.56 13.46 7.60
CA ALA A 67 -11.02 13.59 7.57
C ALA A 67 -11.57 13.58 6.13
N HIS A 68 -10.88 14.23 5.20
CA HIS A 68 -11.30 14.28 3.80
C HIS A 68 -11.22 12.90 3.14
N HIS A 69 -10.15 12.13 3.40
CA HIS A 69 -10.02 10.78 2.86
C HIS A 69 -11.11 9.84 3.36
N LEU A 70 -11.43 9.89 4.66
CA LEU A 70 -12.48 9.05 5.25
C LEU A 70 -13.87 9.47 4.77
N LEU A 71 -14.16 10.76 4.69
CA LEU A 71 -15.47 11.26 4.25
C LEU A 71 -15.72 10.89 2.78
N ARG A 72 -14.71 11.08 1.92
CA ARG A 72 -14.80 10.71 0.50
C ARG A 72 -15.04 9.21 0.34
N ALA A 73 -14.25 8.38 1.04
CA ALA A 73 -14.40 6.93 0.99
C ALA A 73 -15.78 6.48 1.49
N ALA A 74 -16.35 7.14 2.51
CA ALA A 74 -17.68 6.86 3.00
C ALA A 74 -18.77 7.20 1.97
N ILE A 75 -18.62 8.31 1.23
CA ILE A 75 -19.55 8.72 0.16
C ILE A 75 -19.46 7.77 -1.03
N THR A 76 -18.26 7.36 -1.43
CA THR A 76 -18.03 6.47 -2.59
C THR A 76 -18.23 4.99 -2.27
N GLY A 77 -18.36 4.63 -1.00
CA GLY A 77 -18.47 3.23 -0.57
C GLY A 77 -17.18 2.43 -0.79
N GLU A 78 -16.01 3.06 -0.69
CA GLU A 78 -14.73 2.39 -0.87
C GLU A 78 -14.50 1.30 0.19
N VAL A 79 -14.01 0.14 -0.27
CA VAL A 79 -13.66 -1.00 0.58
C VAL A 79 -12.16 -1.05 0.76
N ASP A 80 -11.70 -1.13 2.00
CA ASP A 80 -10.28 -1.32 2.34
C ASP A 80 -9.98 -2.79 2.62
N TYR A 81 -9.00 -3.34 1.92
CA TYR A 81 -8.68 -4.76 1.86
C TYR A 81 -7.67 -5.18 2.92
N LEU A 82 -7.05 -4.21 3.61
CA LEU A 82 -6.06 -4.46 4.66
C LEU A 82 -4.84 -5.25 4.16
N ASP A 83 -4.36 -4.98 2.95
CA ASP A 83 -3.21 -5.69 2.37
C ASP A 83 -1.86 -5.05 2.75
N GLY A 84 -1.85 -3.76 3.09
CA GLY A 84 -0.66 -3.00 3.40
C GLY A 84 -0.31 -2.95 4.88
N VAL A 85 0.88 -2.43 5.16
CA VAL A 85 1.45 -2.38 6.51
C VAL A 85 0.68 -1.44 7.43
N ALA A 86 0.31 -0.25 6.94
CA ALA A 86 -0.21 0.83 7.79
C ALA A 86 -1.59 0.48 8.36
N GLU A 87 -2.47 0.00 7.50
CA GLU A 87 -3.83 -0.38 7.81
C GLU A 87 -3.92 -1.62 8.70
N ASN A 88 -3.05 -2.62 8.49
CA ASN A 88 -2.93 -3.77 9.39
C ASN A 88 -2.46 -3.37 10.79
N VAL A 89 -1.51 -2.44 10.89
CA VAL A 89 -1.06 -1.91 12.17
C VAL A 89 -2.18 -1.15 12.89
N ILE A 90 -2.96 -0.33 12.16
CA ILE A 90 -4.10 0.42 12.73
C ILE A 90 -5.18 -0.54 13.28
N VAL A 91 -5.48 -1.62 12.57
CA VAL A 91 -6.53 -2.59 12.97
C VAL A 91 -6.01 -3.65 13.95
N GLY A 92 -4.69 -3.74 14.15
CA GLY A 92 -4.06 -4.69 15.08
C GLY A 92 -3.92 -6.11 14.53
N GLN A 93 -3.79 -6.27 13.22
CA GLN A 93 -3.58 -7.55 12.55
C GLN A 93 -2.11 -7.77 12.19
N PRO A 94 -1.62 -9.02 12.12
CA PRO A 94 -0.28 -9.31 11.63
C PRO A 94 -0.08 -8.82 10.19
N VAL A 95 1.03 -8.12 9.94
CA VAL A 95 1.41 -7.65 8.61
C VAL A 95 2.00 -8.80 7.80
N THR A 96 1.63 -8.92 6.53
CA THR A 96 2.10 -9.94 5.57
C THR A 96 3.52 -9.67 5.03
N LEU A 97 4.43 -9.18 5.88
CA LEU A 97 5.82 -8.88 5.54
C LEU A 97 6.77 -9.46 6.59
N GLY A 98 7.99 -9.82 6.18
CA GLY A 98 9.00 -10.37 7.10
C GLY A 98 8.52 -11.71 7.70
N THR A 99 8.43 -11.78 9.03
CA THR A 99 7.96 -13.00 9.72
C THR A 99 6.50 -13.33 9.45
N GLY A 100 5.67 -12.32 9.16
CA GLY A 100 4.26 -12.53 8.80
C GLY A 100 4.05 -12.94 7.33
N ALA A 101 5.11 -12.99 6.52
CA ALA A 101 5.03 -13.47 5.13
C ALA A 101 4.91 -15.00 5.02
N VAL A 102 5.12 -15.73 6.13
CA VAL A 102 5.05 -17.19 6.16
C VAL A 102 4.04 -17.67 7.19
N ASN A 103 3.31 -18.74 6.84
CA ASN A 103 2.39 -19.40 7.75
C ASN A 103 3.06 -20.64 8.36
N LEU A 104 3.12 -20.70 9.69
CA LEU A 104 3.61 -21.87 10.40
C LEU A 104 2.51 -22.93 10.52
N ILE A 105 2.79 -24.12 10.02
CA ILE A 105 1.89 -25.27 10.11
C ILE A 105 2.58 -26.34 10.95
N TYR A 106 2.00 -26.67 12.09
CA TYR A 106 2.46 -27.78 12.92
C TYR A 106 1.77 -29.08 12.51
N LYS A 107 2.56 -30.12 12.18
CA LYS A 107 2.06 -31.47 11.89
C LYS A 107 2.44 -32.41 13.05
N PRO A 108 1.50 -32.80 13.92
CA PRO A 108 1.80 -33.68 15.04
C PRO A 108 2.14 -35.12 14.58
N PRO A 109 2.97 -35.86 15.33
CA PRO A 109 3.29 -37.25 15.03
C PRO A 109 2.05 -38.17 15.19
N PRO A 110 2.01 -39.33 14.49
CA PRO A 110 0.89 -40.26 14.59
C PRO A 110 0.74 -40.75 16.04
N GLY A 111 -0.43 -40.53 16.65
CA GLY A 111 -0.72 -40.95 18.04
C GLY A 111 -0.61 -39.85 19.10
N ALA A 112 -0.18 -38.63 18.74
CA ALA A 112 -0.25 -37.49 19.66
C ALA A 112 -1.71 -37.03 19.88
N PRO A 113 -2.08 -36.57 21.09
CA PRO A 113 -3.38 -35.95 21.32
C PRO A 113 -3.53 -34.76 20.37
N LYS A 114 -4.67 -34.70 19.66
CA LYS A 114 -4.95 -33.59 18.74
C LYS A 114 -4.86 -32.29 19.52
N PRO A 115 -4.00 -31.33 19.14
CA PRO A 115 -3.99 -30.03 19.80
C PRO A 115 -5.40 -29.44 19.66
N THR A 116 -5.97 -29.02 20.78
CA THR A 116 -7.19 -28.19 20.81
C THR A 116 -6.95 -27.03 19.86
N ALA A 117 -7.79 -26.93 18.83
CA ALA A 117 -7.59 -25.98 17.75
C ALA A 117 -7.45 -24.56 18.33
N VAL A 118 -6.22 -24.05 18.38
CA VAL A 118 -6.00 -22.61 18.53
C VAL A 118 -6.62 -22.01 17.28
N ALA A 119 -7.58 -21.11 17.46
CA ALA A 119 -8.32 -20.48 16.39
C ALA A 119 -7.33 -20.08 15.28
N LYS A 120 -7.56 -20.58 14.06
CA LYS A 120 -6.77 -20.17 12.90
C LYS A 120 -6.71 -18.65 12.93
N PRO A 121 -5.54 -18.01 12.82
CA PRO A 121 -5.52 -16.59 12.52
C PRO A 121 -6.44 -16.42 11.32
N LYS A 122 -7.47 -15.57 11.49
CA LYS A 122 -8.52 -15.40 10.48
C LYS A 122 -7.83 -15.22 9.13
N PRO A 123 -8.21 -15.96 8.08
CA PRO A 123 -7.73 -15.63 6.75
C PRO A 123 -7.98 -14.14 6.54
N ALA A 124 -7.00 -13.43 5.97
CA ALA A 124 -7.16 -12.06 5.53
C ALA A 124 -8.55 -11.96 4.92
N VAL A 125 -9.38 -11.07 5.47
CA VAL A 125 -10.80 -10.97 5.15
C VAL A 125 -10.87 -10.91 3.64
N THR A 126 -11.37 -11.98 3.01
CA THR A 126 -11.60 -11.92 1.57
C THR A 126 -12.56 -10.75 1.41
N PRO A 127 -12.12 -9.67 0.76
CA PRO A 127 -12.92 -8.49 0.56
C PRO A 127 -14.25 -8.88 -0.07
N PRO A 128 -15.37 -8.28 0.35
CA PRO A 128 -16.61 -8.41 -0.41
C PRO A 128 -16.33 -7.99 -1.86
N ALA A 129 -16.99 -8.66 -2.81
CA ALA A 129 -16.87 -8.31 -4.23
C ALA A 129 -17.06 -6.79 -4.41
N PRO A 130 -16.29 -6.14 -5.31
CA PRO A 130 -16.44 -4.72 -5.55
C PRO A 130 -17.90 -4.42 -5.86
N VAL A 131 -18.49 -3.51 -5.08
CA VAL A 131 -19.83 -3.00 -5.34
C VAL A 131 -19.78 -2.37 -6.72
N PRO A 132 -20.66 -2.75 -7.66
CA PRO A 132 -20.68 -2.13 -8.98
C PRO A 132 -20.78 -0.61 -8.82
N PRO A 133 -20.09 0.17 -9.66
CA PRO A 133 -20.20 1.62 -9.61
C PRO A 133 -21.68 2.01 -9.70
N PRO A 134 -22.13 3.05 -8.97
CA PRO A 134 -23.49 3.54 -9.11
C PRO A 134 -23.73 3.86 -10.58
N GLU A 135 -24.80 3.32 -11.15
CA GLU A 135 -25.26 3.70 -12.49
C GLU A 135 -25.45 5.22 -12.48
N GLU A 136 -24.67 5.94 -13.29
CA GLU A 136 -24.92 7.35 -13.51
C GLU A 136 -26.36 7.49 -14.01
N PRO A 137 -27.20 8.33 -13.39
CA PRO A 137 -28.51 8.60 -13.93
C PRO A 137 -28.29 9.14 -15.35
N LEU A 138 -28.84 8.43 -16.34
CA LEU A 138 -28.88 8.87 -17.72
C LEU A 138 -29.31 10.33 -17.71
N GLU A 139 -28.42 11.23 -18.15
CA GLU A 139 -28.81 12.62 -18.42
C GLU A 139 -29.98 12.55 -19.38
N GLU A 140 -31.14 12.94 -18.87
CA GLU A 140 -32.34 13.13 -19.65
C GLU A 140 -31.99 14.23 -20.65
N VAL A 141 -31.70 13.83 -21.89
CA VAL A 141 -31.54 14.74 -23.01
C VAL A 141 -32.91 15.38 -23.23
N VAL A 142 -33.14 16.49 -22.52
CA VAL A 142 -34.32 17.33 -22.73
C VAL A 142 -34.18 17.94 -24.14
N PRO A 143 -35.18 17.80 -25.00
CA PRO A 143 -35.13 18.20 -26.41
C PRO A 143 -34.96 19.70 -26.65
#